data_AF-A0A292S251-F1
#
_entry.id   AF-A0A292S251-F1
#
_cell.length_a   1.000
_cell.length_b   1.000
_cell.length_c   1.000
_cell.angle_alpha   90.00
_cell.angle_beta   90.00
_cell.angle_gamma   90.00
#
_symmetry.space_group_name_H-M   'P 1'
#
loop_
_entity.id
_entity.type
_entity.pdbx_description
1 polymer ?
#
loop_
_entity_poly.entity_id
_entity_poly.type
_entity_poly.pdbx_seq_one_letter_code
_entity_poly.pdbx_strand_id
1 'polypeptide(L)'
;MISHIEEEFEKLSLNFKQLKAQAPVINEAANICIQALKNGNKILFCGNGGSAADSQHLAAELVCKYKKERAALEAIALTTNTSVLTAAANDLAFDYIFERQVEAFGKKGDVLFALSTSGKSINVVRAVERANELGLTTIALTGADGGSIKYKAKVTIKVPSDITNNIQEMHIAVGHIICEIIEKELFN
;
A
#
# COMPACT_ATOMS: atom_id res chain seq x y z
N MET A 1 9.92 -4.36 32.74
CA MET A 1 10.35 -4.67 31.36
C MET A 1 9.54 -5.82 30.79
N ILE A 2 9.58 -7.04 31.37
CA ILE A 2 8.77 -8.19 30.91
C ILE A 2 7.27 -7.85 30.86
N SER A 3 6.71 -7.36 31.97
CA SER A 3 5.29 -6.98 32.05
C SER A 3 4.87 -5.95 31.00
N HIS A 4 5.76 -5.02 30.67
CA HIS A 4 5.50 -4.03 29.62
C HIS A 4 5.45 -4.69 28.23
N ILE A 5 6.36 -5.63 27.94
CA ILE A 5 6.36 -6.37 26.68
C ILE A 5 5.08 -7.20 26.53
N GLU A 6 4.66 -7.88 27.60
CA GLU A 6 3.40 -8.64 27.62
C GLU A 6 2.19 -7.73 27.35
N GLU A 7 2.13 -6.57 28.00
CA GLU A 7 1.08 -5.58 27.78
C GLU A 7 1.04 -5.07 26.33
N GLU A 8 2.20 -4.82 25.71
CA GLU A 8 2.27 -4.43 24.31
C GLU A 8 1.75 -5.56 23.40
N PHE A 9 2.12 -6.82 23.63
CA PHE A 9 1.59 -7.94 22.84
C PHE A 9 0.07 -8.12 23.00
N GLU A 10 -0.48 -7.87 24.18
CA GLU A 10 -1.94 -7.90 24.38
C GLU A 10 -2.65 -6.80 23.58
N LYS A 11 -2.10 -5.57 23.58
CA LYS A 11 -2.61 -4.45 22.77
C LYS A 11 -2.57 -4.78 21.28
N LEU A 12 -1.43 -5.30 20.79
CA LEU A 12 -1.29 -5.68 19.38
C LEU A 12 -2.29 -6.78 18.99
N SER A 13 -2.45 -7.81 19.82
CA SER A 13 -3.44 -8.86 19.60
C SER A 13 -4.86 -8.30 19.49
N LEU A 14 -5.22 -7.30 20.32
CA LEU A 14 -6.52 -6.64 20.24
C LEU A 14 -6.70 -5.87 18.93
N ASN A 15 -5.68 -5.14 18.47
CA ASN A 15 -5.70 -4.43 17.19
C ASN A 15 -6.01 -5.39 16.02
N PHE A 16 -5.35 -6.54 15.98
CA PHE A 16 -5.59 -7.58 14.96
C PHE A 16 -6.97 -8.21 15.06
N LYS A 17 -7.50 -8.42 16.26
CA LYS A 17 -8.90 -8.88 16.45
C LYS A 17 -9.89 -7.88 15.86
N GLN A 18 -9.67 -6.58 16.06
CA GLN A 18 -10.52 -5.52 15.51
C GLN A 18 -10.35 -5.38 13.99
N LEU A 19 -9.12 -5.57 13.47
CA LEU A 19 -8.82 -5.48 12.04
C LEU A 19 -9.65 -6.46 11.20
N LYS A 20 -10.10 -7.58 11.78
CA LYS A 20 -11.04 -8.52 11.14
C LYS A 20 -12.26 -7.83 10.52
N ALA A 21 -12.75 -6.74 11.09
CA ALA A 21 -13.87 -5.97 10.53
C ALA A 21 -13.57 -5.37 9.14
N GLN A 22 -12.29 -5.22 8.77
CA GLN A 22 -11.85 -4.77 7.45
C GLN A 22 -11.81 -5.89 6.40
N ALA A 23 -12.13 -7.14 6.75
CA ALA A 23 -12.08 -8.25 5.80
C ALA A 23 -12.84 -8.01 4.47
N PRO A 24 -14.06 -7.42 4.47
CA PRO A 24 -14.77 -7.14 3.22
C PRO A 24 -14.01 -6.17 2.30
N VAL A 25 -13.41 -5.11 2.85
CA VAL A 25 -12.68 -4.11 2.07
C VAL A 25 -11.30 -4.60 1.65
N ILE A 26 -10.66 -5.46 2.46
CA ILE A 26 -9.42 -6.16 2.07
C ILE A 26 -9.69 -7.09 0.89
N ASN A 27 -10.82 -7.81 0.90
CA ASN A 27 -11.24 -8.65 -0.22
C ASN A 27 -11.52 -7.83 -1.50
N GLU A 28 -12.17 -6.66 -1.38
CA GLU A 28 -12.37 -5.75 -2.51
C GLU A 28 -11.03 -5.28 -3.10
N ALA A 29 -10.08 -4.84 -2.26
CA ALA A 29 -8.75 -4.44 -2.68
C ALA A 29 -7.98 -5.58 -3.37
N ALA A 30 -8.03 -6.80 -2.80
CA ALA A 30 -7.41 -7.97 -3.41
C ALA A 30 -7.98 -8.27 -4.80
N ASN A 31 -9.31 -8.22 -4.95
CA ASN A 31 -9.97 -8.42 -6.24
C ASN A 31 -9.56 -7.37 -7.29
N ILE A 32 -9.43 -6.10 -6.91
CA ILE A 32 -8.92 -5.04 -7.79
C ILE A 32 -7.52 -5.40 -8.29
N CYS A 33 -6.61 -5.76 -7.38
CA CYS A 33 -5.25 -6.17 -7.73
C CYS A 33 -5.23 -7.39 -8.65
N ILE A 34 -6.02 -8.41 -8.34
CA ILE A 34 -6.16 -9.63 -9.16
C ILE A 34 -6.60 -9.27 -10.58
N GLN A 35 -7.65 -8.46 -10.73
CA GLN A 35 -8.17 -8.10 -12.05
C GLN A 35 -7.18 -7.28 -12.86
N ALA A 36 -6.47 -6.34 -12.23
CA ALA A 36 -5.43 -5.57 -12.89
C ALA A 36 -4.33 -6.50 -13.46
N LEU A 37 -3.82 -7.41 -12.63
CA LEU A 37 -2.79 -8.38 -13.01
C LEU A 37 -3.27 -9.38 -14.08
N LYS A 38 -4.50 -9.92 -13.97
CA LYS A 38 -5.11 -10.79 -15.01
C LYS A 38 -5.18 -10.10 -16.38
N ASN A 39 -5.38 -8.78 -16.37
CA ASN A 39 -5.48 -7.96 -17.58
C ASN A 39 -4.12 -7.45 -18.08
N GLY A 40 -3.00 -7.91 -17.51
CA GLY A 40 -1.65 -7.48 -17.89
C GLY A 40 -1.28 -6.06 -17.45
N ASN A 41 -1.97 -5.54 -16.44
CA ASN A 41 -1.63 -4.27 -15.79
C ASN A 41 -0.78 -4.54 -14.54
N LYS A 42 -0.16 -3.48 -14.00
CA LYS A 42 0.76 -3.57 -12.86
C LYS A 42 0.22 -2.90 -11.60
N ILE A 43 0.92 -3.17 -10.49
CA ILE A 43 0.66 -2.53 -9.20
C ILE A 43 1.84 -1.63 -8.82
N LEU A 44 1.57 -0.34 -8.64
CA LEU A 44 2.52 0.64 -8.14
C LEU A 44 2.32 0.82 -6.62
N PHE A 45 3.38 0.83 -5.84
CA PHE A 45 3.35 1.04 -4.39
C PHE A 45 4.05 2.34 -3.99
N CYS A 46 3.47 3.10 -3.06
CA CYS A 46 4.14 4.26 -2.47
C CYS A 46 3.78 4.46 -1.00
N GLY A 47 4.69 5.11 -0.26
CA GLY A 47 4.54 5.42 1.17
C GLY A 47 5.81 6.06 1.72
N ASN A 48 5.75 6.60 2.93
CA ASN A 48 6.88 7.27 3.59
C ASN A 48 7.38 6.48 4.82
N GLY A 49 8.68 6.53 5.11
CA GLY A 49 9.24 5.91 6.32
C GLY A 49 9.01 4.39 6.36
N GLY A 50 8.45 3.87 7.45
CA GLY A 50 8.08 2.44 7.55
C GLY A 50 7.13 2.00 6.42
N SER A 51 6.21 2.86 6.00
CA SER A 51 5.33 2.57 4.85
C SER A 51 6.09 2.53 3.51
N ALA A 52 7.26 3.18 3.41
CA ALA A 52 8.14 3.04 2.25
C ALA A 52 8.84 1.67 2.23
N ALA A 53 9.21 1.16 3.41
CA ALA A 53 9.74 -0.19 3.58
C ALA A 53 8.70 -1.25 3.22
N ASP A 54 7.46 -1.10 3.71
CA ASP A 54 6.35 -1.98 3.34
C ASP A 54 6.06 -1.92 1.83
N SER A 55 6.13 -0.73 1.21
CA SER A 55 5.94 -0.57 -0.24
C SER A 55 6.92 -1.41 -1.05
N GLN A 56 8.22 -1.34 -0.74
CA GLN A 56 9.23 -2.14 -1.44
C GLN A 56 9.16 -3.62 -1.09
N HIS A 57 8.79 -3.96 0.15
CA HIS A 57 8.59 -5.34 0.59
C HIS A 57 7.47 -6.00 -0.23
N LEU A 58 6.29 -5.39 -0.26
CA LEU A 58 5.13 -5.93 -0.98
C LEU A 58 5.35 -6.00 -2.49
N ALA A 59 6.04 -5.02 -3.08
CA ALA A 59 6.43 -5.10 -4.48
C ALA A 59 7.37 -6.29 -4.73
N ALA A 60 8.35 -6.54 -3.85
CA ALA A 60 9.25 -7.68 -3.96
C ALA A 60 8.52 -9.04 -3.84
N GLU A 61 7.52 -9.15 -2.95
CA GLU A 61 6.71 -10.37 -2.81
C GLU A 61 5.91 -10.70 -4.09
N LEU A 62 5.52 -9.68 -4.87
CA LEU A 62 4.84 -9.86 -6.16
C LEU A 62 5.83 -10.13 -7.30
N VAL A 63 6.98 -9.47 -7.34
CA VAL A 63 7.97 -9.68 -8.40
C VAL A 63 8.69 -11.03 -8.24
N CYS A 64 9.17 -11.34 -7.04
CA CYS A 64 9.92 -12.56 -6.76
C CYS A 64 8.98 -13.76 -6.58
N LYS A 65 8.47 -13.95 -5.36
CA LYS A 65 7.44 -14.91 -4.93
C LYS A 65 7.04 -14.63 -3.49
N TYR A 66 5.82 -15.02 -3.11
CA TYR A 66 5.38 -14.96 -1.72
C TYR A 66 5.51 -16.33 -1.06
N LYS A 67 4.61 -17.27 -1.35
CA LYS A 67 4.63 -18.63 -0.79
C LYS A 67 4.81 -19.71 -1.84
N LYS A 68 4.40 -19.49 -3.09
CA LYS A 68 4.46 -20.50 -4.15
C LYS A 68 5.57 -20.23 -5.15
N GLU A 69 6.01 -21.28 -5.83
CA GLU A 69 6.80 -21.13 -7.05
C GLU A 69 5.86 -20.80 -8.22
N ARG A 70 5.95 -19.58 -8.74
CA ARG A 70 5.03 -19.05 -9.76
C ARG A 70 5.71 -17.97 -10.60
N ALA A 71 5.13 -17.65 -11.75
CA ALA A 71 5.64 -16.58 -12.62
C ALA A 71 5.63 -15.21 -11.93
N ALA A 72 6.58 -14.34 -12.27
CA ALA A 72 6.66 -12.98 -11.73
C ALA A 72 5.40 -12.16 -12.05
N LEU A 73 4.95 -11.35 -11.09
CA LEU A 73 3.87 -10.37 -11.28
C LEU A 73 4.45 -8.96 -11.38
N GLU A 74 3.89 -8.13 -12.26
CA GLU A 74 4.41 -6.78 -12.48
C GLU A 74 4.02 -5.85 -11.32
N ALA A 75 5.01 -5.48 -10.51
CA ALA A 75 4.86 -4.55 -9.40
C ALA A 75 6.08 -3.64 -9.25
N ILE A 76 5.88 -2.38 -8.87
CA ILE A 76 6.94 -1.37 -8.72
C ILE A 76 6.74 -0.60 -7.43
N ALA A 77 7.76 -0.52 -6.59
CA ALA A 77 7.78 0.41 -5.47
C ALA A 77 8.41 1.74 -5.90
N LEU A 78 7.66 2.84 -5.76
CA LEU A 78 8.07 4.20 -6.13
C LEU A 78 9.03 4.83 -5.11
N THR A 79 9.51 4.04 -4.15
CA THR A 79 10.29 4.48 -2.99
C THR A 79 11.77 4.10 -3.07
N THR A 80 12.20 3.42 -4.14
CA THR A 80 13.52 2.78 -4.21
C THR A 80 14.52 3.51 -5.11
N ASN A 81 14.06 4.20 -6.16
CA ASN A 81 14.95 4.96 -7.03
C ASN A 81 15.34 6.28 -6.35
N THR A 82 16.43 6.24 -5.59
CA THR A 82 16.92 7.37 -4.81
C THR A 82 17.21 8.59 -5.69
N SER A 83 17.70 8.41 -6.91
CA SER A 83 17.96 9.53 -7.83
C SER A 83 16.68 10.25 -8.23
N VAL A 84 15.59 9.52 -8.49
CA VAL A 84 14.28 10.13 -8.79
C VAL A 84 13.72 10.84 -7.57
N LEU A 85 13.82 10.22 -6.38
CA LEU A 85 13.33 10.82 -5.14
C LEU A 85 14.06 12.12 -4.80
N THR A 86 15.40 12.13 -4.85
CA THR A 86 16.19 13.31 -4.50
C THR A 86 16.09 14.40 -5.55
N ALA A 87 16.07 14.05 -6.85
CA ALA A 87 15.87 15.04 -7.91
C ALA A 87 14.49 15.70 -7.82
N ALA A 88 13.41 14.92 -7.69
CA ALA A 88 12.06 15.48 -7.56
C ALA A 88 11.90 16.33 -6.28
N ALA A 89 12.51 15.91 -5.17
CA ALA A 89 12.50 16.68 -3.93
C ALA A 89 13.28 18.00 -4.04
N ASN A 90 14.43 17.99 -4.72
CA ASN A 90 15.30 19.15 -4.90
C ASN A 90 14.78 20.14 -5.94
N ASP A 91 14.34 19.63 -7.09
CA ASP A 91 14.03 20.43 -8.27
C ASP A 91 12.56 20.90 -8.29
N LEU A 92 11.68 20.21 -7.55
CA LEU A 92 10.25 20.56 -7.42
C LEU A 92 9.89 20.81 -5.96
N ALA A 93 9.56 19.74 -5.23
CA ALA A 93 9.36 19.69 -3.78
C ALA A 93 9.16 18.22 -3.40
N PHE A 94 9.36 17.90 -2.12
CA PHE A 94 9.12 16.55 -1.60
C PHE A 94 7.67 16.05 -1.84
N ASP A 95 6.73 16.97 -2.01
CA ASP A 95 5.33 16.70 -2.34
C ASP A 95 5.13 16.01 -3.71
N TYR A 96 6.06 16.14 -4.65
CA TYR A 96 5.91 15.63 -6.02
C TYR A 96 6.58 14.27 -6.27
N ILE A 97 7.30 13.74 -5.28
CA ILE A 97 8.22 12.59 -5.48
C ILE A 97 7.52 11.33 -6.00
N PHE A 98 6.27 11.09 -5.62
CA PHE A 98 5.50 9.94 -6.08
C PHE A 98 4.62 10.29 -7.29
N GLU A 99 4.04 11.49 -7.32
CA GLU A 99 3.23 11.98 -8.45
C GLU A 99 3.98 11.88 -9.77
N ARG A 100 5.25 12.32 -9.83
CA ARG A 100 6.07 12.26 -11.05
C ARG A 100 6.31 10.84 -11.53
N GLN A 101 6.45 9.90 -10.61
CA GLN A 101 6.64 8.50 -10.95
C GLN A 101 5.33 7.83 -11.39
N VAL A 102 4.19 8.20 -10.77
CA VAL A 102 2.87 7.77 -11.25
C VAL A 102 2.60 8.32 -12.65
N GLU A 103 2.95 9.58 -12.92
CA GLU A 103 2.88 10.18 -14.26
C GLU A 103 3.74 9.43 -15.29
N ALA A 104 4.95 9.03 -14.92
CA ALA A 104 5.87 8.36 -15.84
C ALA A 104 5.51 6.88 -16.09
N PHE A 105 5.09 6.15 -15.05
CA PHE A 105 4.96 4.69 -15.10
C PHE A 105 3.51 4.21 -15.12
N GLY A 106 2.57 4.98 -14.59
CA GLY A 106 1.16 4.63 -14.51
C GLY A 106 0.48 4.63 -15.87
N LYS A 107 -0.33 3.60 -16.12
CA LYS A 107 -1.20 3.47 -17.28
C LYS A 107 -2.62 3.17 -16.84
N LYS A 108 -3.60 3.53 -17.67
CA LYS A 108 -5.01 3.19 -17.44
C LYS A 108 -5.15 1.68 -17.21
N GLY A 109 -5.81 1.30 -16.12
CA GLY A 109 -5.98 -0.09 -15.71
C GLY A 109 -4.97 -0.57 -14.66
N ASP A 110 -3.85 0.13 -14.47
CA ASP A 110 -2.94 -0.15 -13.36
C ASP A 110 -3.59 0.19 -12.00
N VAL A 111 -2.96 -0.30 -10.94
CA VAL A 111 -3.35 -0.02 -9.55
C VAL A 111 -2.28 0.80 -8.88
N LEU A 112 -2.67 1.87 -8.18
CA LEU A 112 -1.81 2.51 -7.19
C LEU A 112 -2.23 2.06 -5.78
N PHE A 113 -1.30 1.45 -5.07
CA PHE A 113 -1.44 0.99 -3.71
C PHE A 113 -0.66 1.93 -2.77
N ALA A 114 -1.37 2.83 -2.10
CA ALA A 114 -0.82 3.95 -1.35
C ALA A 114 -0.87 3.70 0.16
N LEU A 115 0.28 3.73 0.83
CA LEU A 115 0.40 3.50 2.27
C LEU A 115 0.69 4.83 3.00
N SER A 116 -0.20 5.22 3.91
CA SER A 116 -0.02 6.40 4.75
C SER A 116 -0.74 6.21 6.08
N THR A 117 0.01 6.09 7.18
CA THR A 117 -0.59 5.85 8.50
C THR A 117 -1.59 6.93 8.91
N SER A 118 -1.35 8.19 8.54
CA SER A 118 -2.25 9.31 8.81
C SER A 118 -3.28 9.58 7.71
N GLY A 119 -3.05 9.08 6.49
CA GLY A 119 -3.80 9.45 5.29
C GLY A 119 -3.66 10.93 4.88
N LYS A 120 -2.66 11.64 5.43
CA LYS A 120 -2.46 13.10 5.26
C LYS A 120 -1.15 13.47 4.56
N SER A 121 -0.27 12.51 4.28
CA SER A 121 1.00 12.75 3.59
C SER A 121 0.76 13.34 2.20
N ILE A 122 1.17 14.60 1.97
CA ILE A 122 0.87 15.34 0.74
C ILE A 122 1.38 14.59 -0.49
N ASN A 123 2.61 14.08 -0.45
CA ASN A 123 3.18 13.31 -1.55
C ASN A 123 2.42 12.03 -1.91
N VAL A 124 1.82 11.35 -0.93
CA VAL A 124 0.97 10.18 -1.18
C VAL A 124 -0.40 10.61 -1.70
N VAL A 125 -0.96 11.69 -1.16
CA VAL A 125 -2.24 12.26 -1.63
C VAL A 125 -2.15 12.67 -3.10
N ARG A 126 -1.09 13.39 -3.49
CA ARG A 126 -0.86 13.80 -4.88
C ARG A 126 -0.66 12.62 -5.82
N ALA A 127 0.00 11.55 -5.36
CA ALA A 127 0.11 10.31 -6.13
C ALA A 127 -1.26 9.68 -6.42
N VAL A 128 -2.16 9.66 -5.43
CA VAL A 128 -3.54 9.16 -5.60
C VAL A 128 -4.33 10.03 -6.56
N GLU A 129 -4.23 11.35 -6.45
CA GLU A 129 -4.88 12.29 -7.39
C GLU A 129 -4.42 12.04 -8.82
N ARG A 130 -3.10 11.97 -9.04
CA ARG A 130 -2.52 11.73 -10.36
C ARG A 130 -2.87 10.35 -10.92
N ALA A 131 -2.90 9.33 -10.07
CA ALA A 131 -3.33 7.99 -10.46
C ALA A 131 -4.78 8.00 -10.96
N ASN A 132 -5.69 8.67 -10.25
CA ASN A 132 -7.08 8.80 -10.67
C ASN A 132 -7.20 9.52 -12.03
N GLU A 133 -6.45 10.61 -12.26
CA GLU A 133 -6.44 11.34 -13.53
C GLU A 133 -6.00 10.47 -14.72
N LEU A 134 -5.05 9.55 -14.50
CA LEU A 134 -4.53 8.65 -15.52
C LEU A 134 -5.37 7.37 -15.70
N GLY A 135 -6.44 7.21 -14.91
CA GLY A 135 -7.33 6.06 -14.98
C GLY A 135 -6.79 4.80 -14.29
N LEU A 136 -5.93 4.97 -13.29
CA LEU A 136 -5.56 3.89 -12.38
C LEU A 136 -6.64 3.71 -11.32
N THR A 137 -6.76 2.49 -10.79
CA THR A 137 -7.57 2.25 -9.59
C THR A 137 -6.72 2.45 -8.35
N THR A 138 -7.20 3.23 -7.38
CA THR A 138 -6.44 3.61 -6.19
C THR A 138 -6.90 2.87 -4.94
N ILE A 139 -5.98 2.21 -4.26
CA ILE A 139 -6.18 1.57 -2.95
C ILE A 139 -5.33 2.32 -1.92
N ALA A 140 -5.92 2.70 -0.80
CA ALA A 140 -5.22 3.36 0.30
C ALA A 140 -5.22 2.51 1.57
N LEU A 141 -4.04 2.28 2.15
CA LEU A 141 -3.88 1.75 3.50
C LEU A 141 -3.62 2.91 4.46
N THR A 142 -4.51 3.06 5.44
CA THR A 142 -4.47 4.16 6.41
C THR A 142 -4.74 3.68 7.83
N GLY A 143 -4.55 4.57 8.80
CA GLY A 143 -5.09 4.46 10.15
C GLY A 143 -5.74 5.78 10.57
N ALA A 144 -5.82 6.02 11.87
CA ALA A 144 -6.41 7.22 12.48
C ALA A 144 -7.82 7.53 11.92
N ASP A 145 -8.02 8.75 11.41
CA ASP A 145 -9.26 9.20 10.77
C ASP A 145 -9.32 8.89 9.27
N GLY A 146 -8.28 8.24 8.71
CA GLY A 146 -8.09 7.99 7.29
C GLY A 146 -7.63 9.21 6.47
N GLY A 147 -7.47 10.37 7.11
CA GLY A 147 -6.98 11.59 6.48
C GLY A 147 -7.77 12.06 5.26
N SER A 148 -7.09 12.79 4.37
CA SER A 148 -7.70 13.32 3.15
C SER A 148 -7.71 12.30 2.01
N ILE A 149 -6.85 11.27 2.07
CA ILE A 149 -6.73 10.23 1.05
C ILE A 149 -8.01 9.37 0.96
N LYS A 150 -8.74 9.18 2.07
CA LYS A 150 -9.96 8.36 2.09
C LYS A 150 -11.09 8.87 1.19
N TYR A 151 -11.09 10.16 0.87
CA TYR A 151 -12.08 10.78 -0.01
C TYR A 151 -11.64 10.77 -1.49
N LYS A 152 -10.40 10.36 -1.76
CA LYS A 152 -9.77 10.38 -3.09
C LYS A 152 -9.50 8.99 -3.62
N ALA A 153 -9.13 8.05 -2.74
CA ALA A 153 -8.89 6.67 -3.11
C ALA A 153 -10.21 5.94 -3.42
N LYS A 154 -10.20 5.06 -4.42
CA LYS A 154 -11.35 4.21 -4.76
C LYS A 154 -11.69 3.26 -3.61
N VAL A 155 -10.68 2.67 -2.99
CA VAL A 155 -10.82 1.79 -1.82
C VAL A 155 -9.90 2.28 -0.72
N THR A 156 -10.42 2.38 0.51
CA THR A 156 -9.60 2.72 1.69
C THR A 156 -9.74 1.65 2.76
N ILE A 157 -8.64 0.99 3.06
CA ILE A 157 -8.52 0.06 4.20
C ILE A 157 -7.97 0.88 5.37
N LYS A 158 -8.86 1.25 6.29
CA LYS A 158 -8.51 2.00 7.49
C LYS A 158 -8.36 1.05 8.66
N VAL A 159 -7.13 0.78 9.07
CA VAL A 159 -6.86 -0.09 10.22
C VAL A 159 -7.32 0.58 11.52
N PRO A 160 -7.78 -0.19 12.52
CA PRO A 160 -8.42 0.35 13.73
C PRO A 160 -7.37 0.80 14.77
N SER A 161 -6.50 1.73 14.41
CA SER A 161 -5.56 2.35 15.35
C SER A 161 -5.20 3.75 14.90
N ASP A 162 -4.86 4.62 15.85
CA ASP A 162 -4.30 5.96 15.68
C ASP A 162 -2.78 6.04 15.98
N ILE A 163 -2.17 4.92 16.38
CA ILE A 163 -0.75 4.84 16.74
C ILE A 163 0.06 4.32 15.54
N THR A 164 1.01 5.12 15.06
CA THR A 164 1.76 4.87 13.81
C THR A 164 2.39 3.48 13.69
N ASN A 165 3.07 2.98 14.72
CA ASN A 165 3.71 1.66 14.68
C ASN A 165 2.67 0.53 14.62
N ASN A 166 1.61 0.59 15.43
CA ASN A 166 0.50 -0.37 15.37
C ASN A 166 -0.17 -0.37 14.00
N ILE A 167 -0.30 0.81 13.39
CA ILE A 167 -0.83 0.95 12.03
C ILE A 167 0.08 0.26 11.02
N GLN A 168 1.40 0.45 11.10
CA GLN A 168 2.39 -0.19 10.21
C GLN A 168 2.37 -1.72 10.33
N GLU A 169 2.31 -2.25 11.54
CA GLU A 169 2.21 -3.71 11.77
C GLU A 169 0.95 -4.30 11.14
N MET A 170 -0.18 -3.59 11.19
CA MET A 170 -1.39 -4.00 10.50
C MET A 170 -1.31 -3.78 8.98
N HIS A 171 -0.60 -2.75 8.50
CA HIS A 171 -0.41 -2.50 7.07
C HIS A 171 0.33 -3.64 6.40
N ILE A 172 1.46 -4.08 6.97
CA ILE A 172 2.22 -5.20 6.40
C ILE A 172 1.43 -6.50 6.43
N ALA A 173 0.66 -6.76 7.50
CA ALA A 173 -0.21 -7.93 7.58
C ALA A 173 -1.33 -7.92 6.53
N VAL A 174 -1.98 -6.77 6.30
CA VAL A 174 -2.97 -6.61 5.21
C VAL A 174 -2.32 -6.83 3.86
N GLY A 175 -1.13 -6.26 3.63
CA GLY A 175 -0.36 -6.47 2.40
C GLY A 175 -0.05 -7.94 2.15
N HIS A 176 0.44 -8.67 3.17
CA HIS A 176 0.69 -10.11 3.09
C HIS A 176 -0.57 -10.92 2.78
N ILE A 177 -1.71 -10.59 3.40
CA ILE A 177 -3.00 -11.24 3.11
C ILE A 177 -3.38 -11.03 1.64
N ILE A 178 -3.21 -9.80 1.11
CA ILE A 178 -3.51 -9.50 -0.29
C ILE A 178 -2.56 -10.27 -1.23
N CYS A 179 -1.26 -10.30 -0.95
CA CYS A 179 -0.29 -11.12 -1.71
C CYS A 179 -0.69 -12.59 -1.71
N GLU A 180 -1.09 -13.14 -0.56
CA GLU A 180 -1.56 -14.53 -0.46
C GLU A 180 -2.81 -14.79 -1.31
N ILE A 181 -3.79 -13.88 -1.27
CA ILE A 181 -5.03 -14.00 -2.04
C ILE A 181 -4.73 -13.93 -3.54
N ILE A 182 -3.89 -12.99 -3.98
CA ILE A 182 -3.44 -12.87 -5.37
C ILE A 182 -2.80 -14.18 -5.83
N GLU A 183 -1.86 -14.71 -5.04
CA GLU A 183 -1.12 -15.93 -5.40
C GLU A 183 -2.01 -17.18 -5.40
N LYS A 184 -3.03 -17.23 -4.53
CA LYS A 184 -4.05 -18.28 -4.54
C LYS A 184 -4.95 -18.20 -5.77
N GLU A 185 -5.36 -17.01 -6.18
CA GLU A 185 -6.35 -16.83 -7.26
C GLU A 185 -5.73 -16.92 -8.66
N LEU A 186 -4.46 -16.52 -8.82
CA LEU A 186 -3.79 -16.53 -10.13
C LEU A 186 -3.04 -17.85 -10.43
N PHE A 187 -2.70 -18.62 -9.40
CA PHE A 187 -1.80 -19.77 -9.51
C PHE A 187 -2.23 -20.97 -8.63
N ASN A 188 -3.51 -21.15 -8.34
CA ASN A 188 -4.07 -22.45 -7.89
C ASN A 188 -4.82 -23.12 -9.02
#